data_AF-A0A960S950-F1
#
_entry.id   AF-A0A960S950-F1
#
_cell.length_a   1.000
_cell.length_b   1.000
_cell.length_c   1.000
_cell.angle_alpha   90.00
_cell.angle_beta   90.00
_cell.angle_gamma   90.00
#
_symmetry.space_group_name_H-M   'P 1'
#
loop_
_entity.id
_entity.type
_entity.pdbx_description
1 polymer ?
#
loop_
_entity_poly.entity_id
_entity_poly.type
_entity_poly.pdbx_seq_one_letter_code
_entity_poly.pdbx_strand_id
1 'polypeptide(L)'
;MFKEKIPNLGIGIGLRIPHYDTIFDEWPAIDWFEIISENFIVEGGKPIENLKRILERYPVVQHGVSLAIGSPDPLDFSYLKRLKELTKLTQTPWVSDHLCWGRLPGAHYHDLLPLPYTQEVIDYVAERARIVQDYLELPFALENLSSYVAYRQDQMTEWEFYSAVVEKADIAMMLDVNNIYVSSRNHGFDPQEYIDNIPMERVIQIHLAGHTDKGDYVLDTHDNTVIDAVWELYGKVYPLTGGVSTLLEWDDNFLPFHDTWQEALKAKKYQRSLVL
;
A
#
# COMPACT_ATOMS: atom_id res chain seq x y z
N MET A 1 -11.60 0.79 18.58
CA MET A 1 -10.47 -0.03 19.08
C MET A 1 -9.30 -0.16 18.10
N PHE A 2 -9.47 -0.54 16.82
CA PHE A 2 -8.35 -0.60 15.84
C PHE A 2 -7.95 0.79 15.28
N LYS A 3 -8.92 1.56 14.76
CA LYS A 3 -8.68 2.90 14.17
C LYS A 3 -8.37 4.03 15.14
N GLU A 4 -8.81 3.94 16.40
CA GLU A 4 -8.67 5.03 17.38
C GLU A 4 -7.21 5.38 17.72
N LYS A 5 -6.24 4.59 17.25
CA LYS A 5 -4.81 4.79 17.47
C LYS A 5 -4.02 5.13 16.19
N ILE A 6 -4.65 5.12 15.02
CA ILE A 6 -3.96 5.42 13.76
C ILE A 6 -4.17 6.89 13.38
N PRO A 7 -3.11 7.71 13.30
CA PRO A 7 -3.24 9.10 12.88
C PRO A 7 -3.59 9.18 11.39
N ASN A 8 -4.52 10.06 11.04
CA ASN A 8 -4.64 10.53 9.66
C ASN A 8 -3.51 11.54 9.39
N LEU A 9 -2.58 11.16 8.53
CA LEU A 9 -1.43 11.99 8.16
C LEU A 9 -1.74 12.95 7.01
N GLY A 10 -2.94 12.93 6.41
CA GLY A 10 -3.28 13.74 5.25
C GLY A 10 -2.88 13.08 3.94
N ILE A 11 -2.39 13.88 2.99
CA ILE A 11 -2.02 13.43 1.64
C ILE A 11 -0.49 13.40 1.53
N GLY A 12 0.03 12.25 1.13
CA GLY A 12 1.47 12.03 0.93
C GLY A 12 1.78 11.56 -0.48
N ILE A 13 3.08 11.43 -0.75
CA ILE A 13 3.62 10.78 -1.95
C ILE A 13 4.77 9.85 -1.56
N GLY A 14 5.13 8.92 -2.44
CA GLY A 14 6.33 8.11 -2.28
C GLY A 14 7.61 8.97 -2.23
N LEU A 15 8.47 8.72 -1.25
CA LEU A 15 9.82 9.27 -1.19
C LEU A 15 10.70 8.51 -2.18
N ARG A 16 10.96 9.12 -3.34
CA ARG A 16 11.70 8.51 -4.46
C ARG A 16 12.96 9.31 -4.76
N ILE A 17 14.04 8.62 -5.12
CA ILE A 17 15.37 9.21 -5.35
C ILE A 17 15.33 10.43 -6.30
N PRO A 18 14.57 10.41 -7.42
CA PRO A 18 14.53 11.55 -8.35
C PRO A 18 14.01 12.86 -7.75
N HIS A 19 13.32 12.81 -6.60
CA HIS A 19 12.73 13.99 -5.96
C HIS A 19 13.59 14.59 -4.85
N TYR A 20 14.69 13.94 -4.46
CA TYR A 20 15.47 14.34 -3.27
C TYR A 20 16.02 15.75 -3.35
N ASP A 21 16.64 16.12 -4.47
CA ASP A 21 17.26 17.44 -4.62
C ASP A 21 16.22 18.56 -4.42
N THR A 22 15.05 18.44 -5.08
CA THR A 22 13.95 19.39 -4.92
C THR A 22 13.42 19.44 -3.48
N ILE A 23 13.18 18.28 -2.85
CA ILE A 23 12.71 18.23 -1.46
C ILE A 23 13.69 18.91 -0.51
N PHE A 24 14.98 18.69 -0.72
CA PHE A 24 16.06 19.18 0.14
C PHE A 24 16.39 20.66 -0.06
N ASP A 25 16.18 21.18 -1.25
CA ASP A 25 16.36 22.60 -1.56
C ASP A 25 15.18 23.43 -1.08
N GLU A 26 13.96 22.90 -1.19
CA GLU A 26 12.74 23.69 -0.99
C GLU A 26 12.00 23.43 0.32
N TRP A 27 12.10 22.22 0.87
CA TRP A 27 11.31 21.77 2.01
C TRP A 27 9.81 22.02 1.83
N PRO A 28 9.20 21.39 0.80
CA PRO A 28 7.82 21.63 0.42
C PRO A 28 6.83 21.29 1.55
N ALA A 29 5.69 21.98 1.57
CA ALA A 29 4.61 21.73 2.52
C ALA A 29 3.79 20.49 2.10
N ILE A 30 4.38 19.31 2.30
CA ILE A 30 3.73 18.00 2.16
C ILE A 30 3.43 17.41 3.54
N ASP A 31 2.35 16.63 3.65
CA ASP A 31 1.90 16.15 4.95
C ASP A 31 2.74 14.96 5.46
N TRP A 32 3.14 14.03 4.57
CA TRP A 32 3.98 12.87 4.89
C TRP A 32 4.58 12.21 3.65
N PHE A 33 5.56 11.32 3.86
CA PHE A 33 6.15 10.48 2.81
C PHE A 33 6.02 8.99 3.11
N GLU A 34 5.84 8.17 2.08
CA GLU A 34 6.02 6.72 2.18
C GLU A 34 7.39 6.28 1.66
N ILE A 35 8.02 5.33 2.34
CA ILE A 35 9.21 4.64 1.84
C ILE A 35 8.92 3.18 1.52
N ILE A 36 9.58 2.69 0.46
CA ILE A 36 9.80 1.25 0.30
C ILE A 36 10.87 0.84 1.30
N SER A 37 10.48 0.05 2.29
CA SER A 37 11.29 -0.29 3.47
C SER A 37 12.64 -0.89 3.10
N GLU A 38 12.65 -1.75 2.09
CA GLU A 38 13.82 -2.47 1.60
C GLU A 38 14.92 -1.54 1.06
N ASN A 39 14.55 -0.37 0.52
CA ASN A 39 15.51 0.63 0.05
C ASN A 39 16.33 1.25 1.21
N PHE A 40 15.87 1.07 2.45
CA PHE A 40 16.51 1.61 3.66
C PHE A 40 16.96 0.53 4.64
N ILE A 41 16.71 -0.75 4.36
CA ILE A 41 17.28 -1.89 5.12
C ILE A 41 18.70 -2.17 4.60
N VAL A 42 19.61 -1.24 4.87
CA VAL A 42 21.01 -1.27 4.44
C VAL A 42 21.96 -0.97 5.59
N GLU A 43 23.23 -1.37 5.48
CA GLU A 43 24.24 -1.15 6.54
C GLU A 43 24.59 0.34 6.75
N GLY A 44 24.21 1.23 5.82
CA GLY A 44 24.37 2.68 5.93
C GLY A 44 24.45 3.39 4.57
N GLY A 45 25.07 4.57 4.57
CA GLY A 45 25.30 5.37 3.37
C GLY A 45 24.18 6.34 3.03
N LYS A 46 24.21 6.85 1.78
CA LYS A 46 23.30 7.90 1.29
C LYS A 46 21.81 7.64 1.55
N PRO A 47 21.26 6.42 1.41
CA PRO A 47 19.84 6.19 1.70
C PRO A 47 19.47 6.53 3.14
N ILE A 48 20.23 6.05 4.12
CA ILE A 48 19.99 6.33 5.54
C ILE A 48 20.26 7.79 5.89
N GLU A 49 21.29 8.41 5.31
CA GLU A 49 21.58 9.84 5.51
C GLU A 49 20.42 10.72 5.01
N ASN A 50 19.92 10.43 3.81
CA ASN A 50 18.78 11.15 3.23
C ASN A 50 17.50 10.92 4.04
N LEU A 51 17.24 9.68 4.47
CA LEU A 51 16.08 9.38 5.33
C LEU A 51 16.14 10.15 6.64
N LYS A 52 17.29 10.18 7.32
CA LYS A 52 17.46 10.97 8.55
C LYS A 52 17.16 12.45 8.32
N ARG A 53 17.63 13.00 7.21
CA ARG A 53 17.37 14.40 6.82
C ARG A 53 15.88 14.66 6.58
N ILE A 54 15.15 13.72 5.97
CA ILE A 54 13.69 13.79 5.80
C ILE A 54 12.95 13.75 7.15
N LEU A 55 13.36 12.83 8.04
CA LEU A 55 12.76 12.64 9.36
C LEU A 55 12.90 13.85 10.29
N GLU A 56 13.80 14.79 10.00
CA GLU A 56 13.87 16.07 10.72
C GLU A 56 12.63 16.94 10.54
N ARG A 57 11.81 16.70 9.50
CA ARG A 57 10.70 17.58 9.12
C ARG A 57 9.41 16.88 8.74
N TYR A 58 9.47 15.63 8.29
CA TYR A 58 8.29 14.94 7.77
C TYR A 58 8.05 13.62 8.49
N PRO A 59 6.78 13.28 8.79
CA PRO A 59 6.40 11.90 9.07
C PRO A 59 6.75 10.99 7.89
N VAL A 60 7.21 9.79 8.21
CA VAL A 60 7.50 8.74 7.23
C VAL A 60 6.77 7.46 7.61
N VAL A 61 6.11 6.85 6.63
CA VAL A 61 5.44 5.56 6.76
C VAL A 61 6.19 4.51 5.95
N GLN A 62 6.24 3.29 6.47
CA GLN A 62 6.89 2.15 5.83
C GLN A 62 5.87 1.28 5.09
N HIS A 63 6.17 1.05 3.82
CA HIS A 63 5.53 0.03 3.00
C HIS A 63 6.60 -0.96 2.52
N GLY A 64 6.31 -2.25 2.55
CA GLY A 64 7.23 -3.33 2.19
C GLY A 64 6.81 -4.03 0.91
N VAL A 65 7.80 -4.56 0.18
CA VAL A 65 7.59 -5.26 -1.09
C VAL A 65 8.21 -6.67 -1.11
N SER A 66 8.85 -7.09 -0.01
CA SER A 66 9.63 -8.35 0.03
C SER A 66 9.20 -9.33 1.11
N LEU A 67 8.18 -9.03 1.93
CA LEU A 67 7.70 -10.01 2.93
C LEU A 67 7.11 -11.24 2.26
N ALA A 68 6.39 -11.04 1.14
CA ALA A 68 5.73 -12.10 0.37
C ALA A 68 4.99 -13.07 1.29
N ILE A 69 4.04 -12.56 2.06
CA ILE A 69 3.52 -13.24 3.24
C ILE A 69 2.90 -14.61 2.97
N GLY A 70 2.35 -14.83 1.76
CA GLY A 70 1.79 -16.10 1.33
C GLY A 70 2.79 -17.05 0.67
N SER A 71 4.08 -16.70 0.56
CA SER A 71 5.11 -17.61 0.07
C SER A 71 5.37 -18.75 1.06
N PRO A 72 5.69 -19.97 0.55
CA PRO A 72 5.80 -21.19 1.36
C PRO A 72 7.02 -21.20 2.28
N ASP A 73 8.04 -20.39 1.99
CA ASP A 73 9.23 -20.26 2.81
C ASP A 73 8.88 -19.78 4.23
N PRO A 74 9.62 -20.22 5.27
CA PRO A 74 9.44 -19.70 6.62
C PRO A 74 9.61 -18.18 6.67
N LEU A 75 8.94 -17.52 7.61
CA LEU A 75 9.16 -16.10 7.88
C LEU A 75 10.63 -15.82 8.18
N ASP A 76 11.21 -14.86 7.49
CA ASP A 76 12.60 -14.45 7.66
C ASP A 76 12.72 -13.48 8.85
N PHE A 77 12.96 -14.03 10.04
CA PHE A 77 13.15 -13.22 11.26
C PHE A 77 14.38 -12.31 11.22
N SER A 78 15.35 -12.59 10.34
CA SER A 78 16.47 -11.67 10.14
C SER A 78 16.03 -10.43 9.38
N TYR A 79 15.16 -10.60 8.37
CA TYR A 79 14.47 -9.49 7.70
C TYR A 79 13.58 -8.71 8.67
N LEU A 80 12.70 -9.40 9.42
CA LEU A 80 11.80 -8.73 10.38
C LEU A 80 12.57 -7.94 11.44
N LYS A 81 13.73 -8.44 11.89
CA LYS A 81 14.60 -7.70 12.81
C LYS A 81 15.04 -6.37 12.21
N ARG A 82 15.51 -6.37 10.95
CA ARG A 82 15.96 -5.14 10.26
C ARG A 82 14.80 -4.19 9.98
N LEU A 83 13.63 -4.73 9.60
CA LEU A 83 12.40 -3.95 9.45
C LEU A 83 12.03 -3.26 10.78
N LYS A 84 12.03 -3.99 11.90
CA LYS A 84 11.80 -3.43 13.25
C LYS A 84 12.86 -2.41 13.68
N GLU A 85 14.09 -2.53 13.23
CA GLU A 85 15.11 -1.49 13.45
C GLU A 85 14.77 -0.20 12.69
N LEU A 86 14.26 -0.32 11.45
CA LEU A 86 13.79 0.81 10.66
C LEU A 86 12.54 1.47 11.26
N THR A 87 11.61 0.71 11.86
CA THR A 87 10.46 1.28 12.60
C THR A 87 10.89 2.15 13.78
N LYS A 88 11.96 1.76 14.48
CA LYS A 88 12.51 2.60 15.57
C LYS A 88 13.14 3.89 15.06
N LEU A 89 13.78 3.85 13.89
CA LEU A 89 14.39 5.03 13.27
C LEU A 89 13.32 6.02 12.76
N THR A 90 12.33 5.50 12.03
CA THR A 90 11.27 6.31 11.40
C THR A 90 10.19 6.74 12.37
N GLN A 91 10.03 6.03 13.49
CA GLN A 91 8.88 6.15 14.39
C GLN A 91 7.55 6.03 13.64
N THR A 92 7.52 5.18 12.60
CA THR A 92 6.35 4.99 11.75
C THR A 92 5.12 4.59 12.57
N PRO A 93 3.94 5.17 12.30
CA PRO A 93 2.71 4.83 13.01
C PRO A 93 2.15 3.45 12.66
N TRP A 94 2.48 2.91 11.48
CA TRP A 94 2.15 1.55 11.04
C TRP A 94 3.17 1.04 10.02
N VAL A 95 3.09 -0.24 9.68
CA VAL A 95 3.85 -0.86 8.59
C VAL A 95 2.87 -1.60 7.68
N SER A 96 3.02 -1.48 6.37
CA SER A 96 2.25 -2.28 5.40
C SER A 96 3.15 -3.15 4.53
N ASP A 97 2.58 -4.20 3.94
CA ASP A 97 3.20 -5.04 2.89
C ASP A 97 2.09 -5.69 2.04
N HIS A 98 2.44 -6.42 1.00
CA HIS A 98 1.49 -6.96 0.04
C HIS A 98 0.90 -8.32 0.44
N LEU A 99 -0.37 -8.55 0.12
CA LEU A 99 -1.04 -9.86 0.21
C LEU A 99 -0.68 -10.76 -0.99
N CYS A 100 0.62 -11.02 -1.19
CA CYS A 100 1.13 -11.79 -2.32
C CYS A 100 1.86 -13.08 -1.91
N TRP A 101 2.14 -13.90 -2.92
CA TRP A 101 3.30 -14.80 -2.93
C TRP A 101 4.25 -14.42 -4.08
N GLY A 102 5.54 -14.68 -3.90
CA GLY A 102 6.58 -14.41 -4.89
C GLY A 102 7.73 -13.66 -4.26
N ARG A 103 8.86 -14.35 -4.04
CA ARG A 103 10.08 -13.75 -3.48
C ARG A 103 11.10 -13.62 -4.59
N LEU A 104 11.20 -12.45 -5.20
CA LEU A 104 12.41 -12.09 -5.95
C LEU A 104 13.10 -10.95 -5.19
N PRO A 105 14.35 -11.14 -4.73
CA PRO A 105 15.15 -10.00 -4.27
C PRO A 105 15.25 -8.98 -5.41
N GLY A 106 14.68 -7.78 -5.21
CA GLY A 106 14.57 -6.78 -6.27
C GLY A 106 13.43 -7.04 -7.27
N ALA A 107 12.42 -7.86 -6.91
CA ALA A 107 11.16 -7.90 -7.63
C ALA A 107 10.62 -6.47 -7.72
N HIS A 108 10.19 -6.10 -8.91
CA HIS A 108 9.33 -4.95 -9.04
C HIS A 108 7.91 -5.35 -8.63
N TYR A 109 7.08 -4.37 -8.27
CA TYR A 109 5.68 -4.56 -7.91
C TYR A 109 4.90 -5.45 -8.93
N HIS A 110 5.27 -5.42 -10.21
CA HIS A 110 4.68 -6.26 -11.27
C HIS A 110 5.02 -7.77 -11.21
N ASP A 111 5.94 -8.19 -10.34
CA ASP A 111 6.33 -9.59 -10.14
C ASP A 111 5.57 -10.26 -8.97
N LEU A 112 4.64 -9.55 -8.33
CA LEU A 112 3.82 -10.05 -7.25
C LEU A 112 2.65 -10.87 -7.80
N LEU A 113 2.49 -12.11 -7.35
CA LEU A 113 1.45 -13.01 -7.83
C LEU A 113 0.27 -13.06 -6.84
N PRO A 114 -0.98 -13.18 -7.35
CA PRO A 114 -2.15 -13.39 -6.50
C PRO A 114 -2.08 -14.75 -5.81
N LEU A 115 -2.70 -14.85 -4.65
CA LEU A 115 -2.83 -16.10 -3.89
C LEU A 115 -4.10 -16.87 -4.32
N PRO A 116 -4.13 -18.20 -4.22
CA PRO A 116 -5.39 -18.94 -4.31
C PRO A 116 -6.33 -18.56 -3.16
N TYR A 117 -7.58 -18.24 -3.48
CA TYR A 117 -8.59 -17.79 -2.53
C TYR A 117 -9.28 -18.98 -1.85
N THR A 118 -8.55 -19.68 -0.96
CA THR A 118 -9.05 -20.85 -0.23
C THR A 118 -8.94 -20.68 1.29
N GLN A 119 -9.73 -21.47 2.03
CA GLN A 119 -9.68 -21.46 3.50
C GLN A 119 -8.30 -21.83 4.05
N GLU A 120 -7.59 -22.76 3.42
CA GLU A 120 -6.24 -23.14 3.84
C GLU A 120 -5.25 -21.98 3.73
N VAL A 121 -5.36 -21.17 2.67
CA VAL A 121 -4.51 -20.00 2.46
C VAL A 121 -4.87 -18.88 3.45
N ILE A 122 -6.16 -18.70 3.76
CA ILE A 122 -6.59 -17.76 4.82
C ILE A 122 -5.91 -18.12 6.15
N ASP A 123 -5.97 -19.39 6.55
CA ASP A 123 -5.40 -19.85 7.81
C ASP A 123 -3.89 -19.64 7.86
N TYR A 124 -3.21 -19.97 6.76
CA TYR A 124 -1.77 -19.82 6.60
C TYR A 124 -1.31 -18.36 6.68
N VAL A 125 -1.93 -17.48 5.89
CA VAL A 125 -1.54 -16.06 5.84
C VAL A 125 -1.91 -15.37 7.16
N ALA A 126 -3.08 -15.65 7.72
CA ALA A 126 -3.52 -14.99 8.95
C ALA A 126 -2.62 -15.33 10.15
N GLU A 127 -2.12 -16.56 10.24
CA GLU A 127 -1.12 -16.93 11.27
C GLU A 127 0.18 -16.13 11.11
N ARG A 128 0.69 -16.03 9.89
CA ARG A 128 1.94 -15.31 9.60
C ARG A 128 1.78 -13.81 9.83
N ALA A 129 0.64 -13.24 9.45
CA ALA A 129 0.31 -11.84 9.68
C ALA A 129 0.29 -11.48 11.17
N ARG A 130 -0.29 -12.35 12.01
CA ARG A 130 -0.23 -12.19 13.48
C ARG A 130 1.20 -12.21 14.00
N ILE A 131 2.01 -13.18 13.56
CA ILE A 131 3.42 -13.27 13.97
C ILE A 131 4.18 -12.00 13.58
N VAL A 132 3.96 -11.46 12.38
CA VAL A 132 4.60 -10.23 11.91
C VAL A 132 4.14 -9.03 12.76
N GLN A 133 2.83 -8.85 12.96
CA GLN A 133 2.29 -7.77 13.80
C GLN A 133 2.85 -7.83 15.22
N ASP A 134 2.80 -9.00 15.87
CA ASP A 134 3.30 -9.20 17.23
C ASP A 134 4.81 -8.96 17.31
N TYR A 135 5.56 -9.39 16.30
CA TYR A 135 7.00 -9.17 16.25
C TYR A 135 7.34 -7.68 16.08
N LEU A 136 6.64 -6.97 15.20
CA LEU A 136 6.88 -5.54 14.96
C LEU A 136 6.42 -4.67 16.13
N GLU A 137 5.46 -5.14 16.93
CA GLU A 137 4.85 -4.40 18.06
C GLU A 137 4.18 -3.09 17.60
N LEU A 138 3.71 -3.07 16.35
CA LEU A 138 3.07 -1.93 15.70
C LEU A 138 1.90 -2.44 14.86
N PRO A 139 0.90 -1.57 14.55
CA PRO A 139 -0.14 -1.91 13.59
C PRO A 139 0.47 -2.35 12.27
N PHE A 140 0.06 -3.52 11.80
CA PHE A 140 0.46 -4.09 10.52
C PHE A 140 -0.74 -4.07 9.57
N ALA A 141 -0.51 -3.74 8.31
CA ALA A 141 -1.53 -3.78 7.26
C ALA A 141 -1.06 -4.65 6.10
N LEU A 142 -1.99 -5.37 5.49
CA LEU A 142 -1.76 -5.98 4.19
C LEU A 142 -2.47 -5.18 3.11
N GLU A 143 -1.89 -5.14 1.91
CA GLU A 143 -2.44 -4.48 0.74
C GLU A 143 -3.04 -5.46 -0.28
N ASN A 144 -4.16 -5.08 -0.89
CA ASN A 144 -4.75 -5.80 -2.02
C ASN A 144 -3.93 -5.58 -3.31
N LEU A 145 -3.89 -6.57 -4.19
CA LEU A 145 -3.11 -6.52 -5.42
C LEU A 145 -3.99 -6.39 -6.65
N SER A 146 -3.43 -5.82 -7.71
CA SER A 146 -3.96 -6.09 -9.05
C SER A 146 -3.70 -7.56 -9.43
N SER A 147 -4.67 -8.17 -10.10
CA SER A 147 -4.55 -9.55 -10.58
C SER A 147 -4.91 -9.65 -12.07
N TYR A 148 -4.18 -10.54 -12.75
CA TYR A 148 -4.35 -10.86 -14.18
C TYR A 148 -4.80 -12.31 -14.40
N VAL A 149 -4.81 -13.11 -13.34
CA VAL A 149 -5.08 -14.54 -13.38
C VAL A 149 -5.92 -14.94 -12.16
N ALA A 150 -6.86 -15.85 -12.36
CA ALA A 150 -7.60 -16.48 -11.27
C ALA A 150 -7.19 -17.95 -11.17
N TYR A 151 -7.23 -18.51 -9.97
CA TYR A 151 -6.95 -19.92 -9.77
C TYR A 151 -8.23 -20.74 -9.93
N ARG A 152 -8.12 -21.92 -10.54
CA ARG A 152 -9.25 -22.85 -10.63
C ARG A 152 -9.72 -23.36 -9.26
N GLN A 153 -8.86 -23.20 -8.26
CA GLN A 153 -9.05 -23.63 -6.89
C GLN A 153 -9.72 -22.56 -6.02
N ASP A 154 -9.94 -21.34 -6.54
CA ASP A 154 -10.59 -20.27 -5.79
C ASP A 154 -11.98 -20.72 -5.31
N GLN A 155 -12.23 -20.53 -4.02
CA GLN A 155 -13.46 -20.93 -3.33
C GLN A 155 -14.36 -19.73 -3.03
N MET A 156 -13.81 -18.52 -3.16
CA MET A 156 -14.43 -17.25 -2.81
C MET A 156 -13.84 -16.12 -3.65
N THR A 157 -14.45 -14.95 -3.57
CA THR A 157 -13.98 -13.72 -4.22
C THR A 157 -12.76 -13.13 -3.51
N GLU A 158 -12.07 -12.20 -4.17
CA GLU A 158 -10.89 -11.53 -3.60
C GLU A 158 -11.25 -10.78 -2.31
N TRP A 159 -12.36 -10.04 -2.29
CA TRP A 159 -12.78 -9.28 -1.11
C TRP A 159 -13.21 -10.17 0.05
N GLU A 160 -13.84 -11.32 -0.22
CA GLU A 160 -14.13 -12.33 0.82
C GLU A 160 -12.84 -12.90 1.40
N PHE A 161 -11.87 -13.26 0.55
CA PHE A 161 -10.57 -13.78 0.96
C PHE A 161 -9.78 -12.76 1.79
N TYR A 162 -9.64 -11.54 1.28
CA TYR A 162 -8.88 -10.48 1.95
C TYR A 162 -9.51 -10.10 3.29
N SER A 163 -10.84 -9.96 3.35
CA SER A 163 -11.58 -9.72 4.60
C SER A 163 -11.35 -10.83 5.62
N ALA A 164 -11.48 -12.09 5.20
CA ALA A 164 -11.27 -13.23 6.07
C ALA A 164 -9.83 -13.30 6.61
N VAL A 165 -8.82 -12.97 5.80
CA VAL A 165 -7.41 -12.89 6.23
C VAL A 165 -7.24 -11.84 7.33
N VAL A 166 -7.66 -10.60 7.09
CA VAL A 166 -7.41 -9.51 8.05
C VAL A 166 -8.24 -9.63 9.33
N GLU A 167 -9.46 -10.17 9.24
CA GLU A 167 -10.31 -10.42 10.40
C GLU A 167 -9.73 -11.54 11.26
N LYS A 168 -9.31 -12.66 10.64
CA LYS A 168 -8.71 -13.79 11.35
C LYS A 168 -7.36 -13.43 11.97
N ALA A 169 -6.58 -12.57 11.31
CA ALA A 169 -5.30 -12.10 11.81
C ALA A 169 -5.42 -10.94 12.82
N ASP A 170 -6.59 -10.30 12.90
CA ASP A 170 -6.80 -9.02 13.57
C ASP A 170 -5.72 -7.98 13.23
N ILE A 171 -5.59 -7.71 11.93
CA ILE A 171 -4.69 -6.68 11.37
C ILE A 171 -5.49 -5.60 10.63
N ALA A 172 -4.80 -4.55 10.17
CA ALA A 172 -5.37 -3.51 9.34
C ALA A 172 -5.34 -3.86 7.84
N MET A 173 -6.04 -3.04 7.06
CA MET A 173 -6.03 -3.05 5.60
C MET A 173 -5.36 -1.78 5.07
N MET A 174 -4.55 -1.95 4.04
CA MET A 174 -4.16 -0.89 3.13
C MET A 174 -4.87 -1.14 1.80
N LEU A 175 -5.55 -0.13 1.28
CA LEU A 175 -6.42 -0.31 0.12
C LEU A 175 -5.89 0.48 -1.06
N ASP A 176 -5.37 -0.21 -2.06
CA ASP A 176 -5.07 0.40 -3.34
C ASP A 176 -6.33 0.40 -4.22
N VAL A 177 -6.82 1.61 -4.53
CA VAL A 177 -8.02 1.81 -5.35
C VAL A 177 -7.75 1.57 -6.84
N ASN A 178 -6.54 1.85 -7.29
CA ASN A 178 -6.11 1.55 -8.64
C ASN A 178 -6.09 0.03 -8.88
N ASN A 179 -5.66 -0.77 -7.90
CA ASN A 179 -5.67 -2.24 -7.97
C ASN A 179 -7.07 -2.81 -8.12
N ILE A 180 -8.05 -2.25 -7.38
CA ILE A 180 -9.46 -2.62 -7.56
C ILE A 180 -9.91 -2.35 -8.99
N TYR A 181 -9.57 -1.18 -9.54
CA TYR A 181 -9.90 -0.84 -10.93
C TYR A 181 -9.24 -1.81 -11.93
N VAL A 182 -7.94 -2.04 -11.81
CA VAL A 182 -7.18 -2.93 -12.69
C VAL A 182 -7.75 -4.36 -12.66
N SER A 183 -7.95 -4.92 -11.46
CA SER A 183 -8.57 -6.23 -11.28
C SER A 183 -9.99 -6.28 -11.86
N SER A 184 -10.80 -5.24 -11.65
CA SER A 184 -12.18 -5.19 -12.19
C SER A 184 -12.19 -5.22 -13.73
N ARG A 185 -11.25 -4.51 -14.36
CA ARG A 185 -11.10 -4.47 -15.82
C ARG A 185 -10.63 -5.82 -16.37
N ASN A 186 -9.71 -6.47 -15.70
CA ASN A 186 -9.12 -7.74 -16.16
C ASN A 186 -10.04 -8.94 -15.92
N HIS A 187 -10.81 -8.95 -14.83
CA HIS A 187 -11.69 -10.07 -14.45
C HIS A 187 -13.17 -9.83 -14.78
N GLY A 188 -13.56 -8.60 -15.10
CA GLY A 188 -14.92 -8.25 -15.54
C GLY A 188 -15.96 -8.19 -14.42
N PHE A 189 -15.55 -7.91 -13.17
CA PHE A 189 -16.46 -7.66 -12.05
C PHE A 189 -16.75 -6.15 -11.89
N ASP A 190 -17.81 -5.79 -11.16
CA ASP A 190 -18.10 -4.40 -10.82
C ASP A 190 -17.23 -3.96 -9.62
N PRO A 191 -16.37 -2.94 -9.74
CA PRO A 191 -15.56 -2.46 -8.61
C PRO A 191 -16.40 -1.99 -7.42
N GLN A 192 -17.67 -1.62 -7.62
CA GLN A 192 -18.59 -1.32 -6.52
C GLN A 192 -18.86 -2.55 -5.64
N GLU A 193 -18.92 -3.74 -6.23
CA GLU A 193 -19.11 -4.99 -5.48
C GLU A 193 -17.95 -5.24 -4.52
N TYR A 194 -16.71 -4.94 -4.94
CA TYR A 194 -15.53 -4.99 -4.07
C TYR A 194 -15.66 -4.04 -2.89
N ILE A 195 -16.02 -2.77 -3.17
CA ILE A 195 -16.14 -1.70 -2.17
C ILE A 195 -17.23 -2.02 -1.14
N ASP A 196 -18.36 -2.58 -1.59
CA ASP A 196 -19.52 -2.87 -0.74
C ASP A 196 -19.27 -4.04 0.24
N ASN A 197 -18.26 -4.87 -0.01
CA ASN A 197 -18.01 -6.11 0.74
C ASN A 197 -16.70 -6.15 1.53
N ILE A 198 -15.87 -5.10 1.49
CA ILE A 198 -14.66 -4.96 2.32
C ILE A 198 -14.98 -4.26 3.65
N PRO A 199 -14.38 -4.69 4.78
CA PRO A 199 -14.54 -4.03 6.09
C PRO A 199 -13.79 -2.68 6.12
N MET A 200 -14.44 -1.63 5.62
CA MET A 200 -13.88 -0.27 5.50
C MET A 200 -13.38 0.30 6.83
N GLU A 201 -13.91 -0.17 7.96
CA GLU A 201 -13.43 0.15 9.31
C GLU A 201 -12.05 -0.40 9.65
N ARG A 202 -11.50 -1.34 8.87
CA ARG A 202 -10.13 -1.85 8.98
C ARG A 202 -9.13 -1.16 8.06
N VAL A 203 -9.59 -0.42 7.05
CA VAL A 203 -8.72 0.35 6.15
C VAL A 203 -8.07 1.50 6.91
N ILE A 204 -6.75 1.61 6.89
CA ILE A 204 -5.97 2.65 7.58
C ILE A 204 -5.19 3.57 6.64
N GLN A 205 -5.05 3.16 5.38
CA GLN A 205 -4.35 3.88 4.34
C GLN A 205 -4.96 3.54 2.99
N ILE A 206 -5.03 4.52 2.10
CA ILE A 206 -5.43 4.35 0.71
C ILE A 206 -4.27 4.70 -0.21
N HIS A 207 -4.02 3.85 -1.21
CA HIS A 207 -3.15 4.14 -2.33
C HIS A 207 -3.94 4.52 -3.58
N LEU A 208 -3.33 5.41 -4.36
CA LEU A 208 -3.78 5.86 -5.67
C LEU A 208 -2.59 5.84 -6.60
N ALA A 209 -2.77 5.25 -7.77
CA ALA A 209 -1.74 5.19 -8.79
C ALA A 209 -2.36 5.26 -10.20
N GLY A 210 -1.50 5.51 -11.20
CA GLY A 210 -1.85 5.31 -12.59
C GLY A 210 -1.45 3.93 -13.08
N HIS A 211 -1.99 3.53 -14.23
CA HIS A 211 -1.75 2.24 -14.85
C HIS A 211 -1.62 2.37 -16.37
N THR A 212 -1.21 1.29 -17.03
CA THR A 212 -1.12 1.21 -18.48
C THR A 212 -2.25 0.37 -19.06
N ASP A 213 -3.16 0.99 -19.80
CA ASP A 213 -4.22 0.30 -20.55
C ASP A 213 -3.68 -0.25 -21.89
N LYS A 214 -3.80 -1.55 -22.11
CA LYS A 214 -3.43 -2.25 -23.37
C LYS A 214 -4.63 -2.55 -24.26
N GLY A 215 -5.81 -2.01 -23.94
CA GLY A 215 -7.08 -2.23 -24.62
C GLY A 215 -7.80 -3.46 -24.08
N ASP A 216 -7.22 -4.64 -24.29
CA ASP A 216 -7.82 -5.92 -23.86
C ASP A 216 -7.59 -6.23 -22.37
N TYR A 217 -6.52 -5.66 -21.79
CA TYR A 217 -6.17 -5.80 -20.38
C TYR A 217 -5.48 -4.53 -19.90
N VAL A 218 -5.48 -4.31 -18.60
CA VAL A 218 -4.81 -3.19 -17.93
C VAL A 218 -3.65 -3.74 -17.13
N LEU A 219 -2.47 -3.12 -17.24
CA LEU A 219 -1.27 -3.44 -16.46
C LEU A 219 -1.03 -2.40 -15.38
N ASP A 220 -0.70 -2.88 -14.20
CA ASP A 220 -0.50 -2.07 -13.02
C ASP A 220 0.94 -1.57 -12.92
N THR A 221 1.20 -0.42 -13.57
CA THR A 221 2.56 0.07 -13.80
C THR A 221 2.99 1.18 -12.85
N HIS A 222 2.04 1.87 -12.21
CA HIS A 222 2.29 2.95 -11.24
C HIS A 222 3.22 4.05 -11.82
N ASP A 223 3.12 4.29 -13.12
CA ASP A 223 4.06 5.14 -13.87
C ASP A 223 3.35 6.25 -14.66
N ASN A 224 2.08 6.48 -14.33
CA ASN A 224 1.20 7.39 -15.06
C ASN A 224 0.30 8.20 -14.13
N THR A 225 -0.34 9.23 -14.67
CA THR A 225 -1.34 10.00 -13.93
C THR A 225 -2.57 9.15 -13.63
N VAL A 226 -3.20 9.40 -12.48
CA VAL A 226 -4.41 8.71 -12.06
C VAL A 226 -5.58 9.13 -12.95
N ILE A 227 -6.27 8.16 -13.55
CA ILE A 227 -7.41 8.42 -14.44
C ILE A 227 -8.67 8.79 -13.66
N ASP A 228 -9.62 9.45 -14.33
CA ASP A 228 -10.87 9.92 -13.71
C ASP A 228 -11.67 8.78 -13.05
N ALA A 229 -11.71 7.58 -13.66
CA ALA A 229 -12.43 6.45 -13.09
C ALA A 229 -11.87 5.99 -11.73
N VAL A 230 -10.55 6.01 -11.55
CA VAL A 230 -9.89 5.68 -10.27
C VAL A 230 -10.17 6.79 -9.25
N TRP A 231 -10.13 8.05 -9.65
CA TRP A 231 -10.52 9.17 -8.79
C TRP A 231 -11.99 9.10 -8.36
N GLU A 232 -12.90 8.68 -9.24
CA GLU A 232 -14.31 8.46 -8.92
C GLU A 232 -14.49 7.33 -7.90
N LEU A 233 -13.79 6.21 -8.05
CA LEU A 233 -13.78 5.12 -7.07
C LEU A 233 -13.23 5.61 -5.71
N TYR A 234 -12.14 6.38 -5.72
CA TYR A 234 -11.59 6.99 -4.52
C TYR A 234 -12.60 7.87 -3.78
N GLY A 235 -13.37 8.68 -4.52
CA GLY A 235 -14.43 9.52 -3.95
C GLY A 235 -15.56 8.74 -3.27
N LYS A 236 -15.76 7.46 -3.65
CA LYS A 236 -16.69 6.55 -2.99
C LYS A 236 -16.07 5.87 -1.77
N VAL A 237 -14.82 5.42 -1.89
CA VAL A 237 -14.10 4.67 -0.84
C VAL A 237 -13.73 5.57 0.35
N TYR A 238 -13.14 6.73 0.08
CA TYR A 238 -12.61 7.63 1.11
C TYR A 238 -13.60 7.93 2.25
N PRO A 239 -14.86 8.35 2.00
CA PRO A 239 -15.80 8.63 3.08
C PRO A 239 -16.14 7.41 3.93
N LEU A 240 -16.17 6.20 3.35
CA LEU A 240 -16.46 4.95 4.07
C LEU A 240 -15.37 4.59 5.09
N THR A 241 -14.14 5.05 4.85
CA THR A 241 -13.03 4.84 5.78
C THR A 241 -13.05 5.79 6.98
N GLY A 242 -13.90 6.82 6.99
CA GLY A 242 -13.89 7.87 8.02
C GLY A 242 -12.71 8.86 7.88
N GLY A 243 -12.05 8.89 6.72
CA GLY A 243 -10.99 9.86 6.41
C GLY A 243 -9.60 9.40 6.85
N VAL A 244 -9.06 8.39 6.17
CA VAL A 244 -7.70 7.85 6.41
C VAL A 244 -6.62 8.56 5.58
N SER A 245 -5.35 8.26 5.87
CA SER A 245 -4.22 8.78 5.10
C SER A 245 -4.30 8.32 3.64
N THR A 246 -3.98 9.21 2.70
CA THR A 246 -3.97 8.94 1.26
C THR A 246 -2.56 9.13 0.70
N LEU A 247 -2.08 8.16 -0.07
CA LEU A 247 -0.83 8.26 -0.80
C LEU A 247 -1.12 8.26 -2.31
N LEU A 248 -0.43 9.13 -3.03
CA LEU A 248 -0.18 8.89 -4.45
C LEU A 248 1.10 8.05 -4.59
N GLU A 249 0.94 6.82 -5.09
CA GLU A 249 2.05 5.95 -5.46
C GLU A 249 2.49 6.21 -6.90
N TRP A 250 3.81 6.22 -7.09
CA TRP A 250 4.47 6.39 -8.38
C TRP A 250 5.82 5.67 -8.30
N ASP A 251 6.07 4.73 -9.21
CA ASP A 251 7.20 3.79 -9.11
C ASP A 251 8.15 3.79 -10.29
N ASP A 252 7.73 4.28 -11.45
CA ASP A 252 8.59 4.43 -12.61
C ASP A 252 8.20 5.64 -13.46
N ASN A 253 9.02 6.02 -14.44
CA ASN A 253 8.78 7.17 -15.33
C ASN A 253 8.39 8.44 -14.56
N PHE A 254 9.08 8.69 -13.45
CA PHE A 254 8.72 9.72 -12.48
C PHE A 254 8.53 11.09 -13.12
N LEU A 255 7.40 11.73 -12.82
CA LEU A 255 7.21 13.16 -13.03
C LEU A 255 8.15 13.97 -12.12
N PRO A 256 8.45 15.24 -12.47
CA PRO A 256 9.04 16.18 -11.53
C PRO A 256 8.24 16.25 -10.22
N PHE A 257 8.93 16.49 -9.09
CA PHE A 257 8.31 16.49 -7.76
C PHE A 257 7.04 17.36 -7.68
N HIS A 258 7.05 18.56 -8.26
CA HIS A 258 5.88 19.44 -8.24
C HIS A 258 4.68 18.85 -8.96
N ASP A 259 4.89 18.19 -10.09
CA ASP A 259 3.82 17.59 -10.89
C ASP A 259 3.25 16.37 -10.16
N THR A 260 4.11 15.52 -9.58
CA THR A 260 3.67 14.41 -8.70
C THR A 260 2.86 14.94 -7.52
N TRP A 261 3.31 16.03 -6.88
CA TRP A 261 2.58 16.61 -5.76
C TRP A 261 1.25 17.24 -6.18
N GLN A 262 1.18 17.91 -7.33
CA GLN A 262 -0.07 18.43 -7.88
C GLN A 262 -1.06 17.32 -8.21
N GLU A 263 -0.59 16.17 -8.71
CA GLU A 263 -1.41 14.99 -8.93
C GLU A 263 -2.02 14.48 -7.62
N ALA A 264 -1.21 14.34 -6.57
CA ALA A 264 -1.67 13.87 -5.26
C ALA A 264 -2.71 14.83 -4.65
N LEU A 265 -2.51 16.14 -4.82
CA LEU A 265 -3.41 17.17 -4.33
C LEU A 265 -4.82 17.13 -4.97
N LYS A 266 -5.00 16.45 -6.11
CA LYS A 266 -6.34 16.22 -6.69
C LYS A 266 -7.25 15.45 -5.71
N ALA A 267 -6.69 14.62 -4.83
CA ALA A 267 -7.44 13.91 -3.78
C ALA A 267 -8.30 14.87 -2.95
N LYS A 268 -7.84 16.11 -2.69
CA LYS A 268 -8.60 17.13 -1.95
C LYS A 268 -9.97 17.43 -2.55
N LYS A 269 -10.16 17.27 -3.86
CA LYS A 269 -11.47 17.44 -4.51
C LYS A 269 -12.47 16.39 -4.02
N TYR A 270 -12.00 15.17 -3.81
CA TYR A 270 -12.81 14.00 -3.45
C TYR A 270 -12.97 13.84 -1.93
N GLN A 271 -11.99 14.29 -1.14
CA GLN A 271 -12.05 14.27 0.32
C GLN A 271 -13.05 15.29 0.92
N ARG A 272 -13.42 16.33 0.17
CA ARG A 272 -14.33 17.40 0.63
C ARG A 272 -15.74 16.92 0.99
N SER A 273 -16.16 15.74 0.54
CA SER A 273 -17.47 15.16 0.87
C SER A 273 -17.64 14.76 2.33
N LEU A 274 -16.55 14.68 3.12
CA LEU A 274 -16.58 14.42 4.56
C LEU A 274 -16.72 15.68 5.44
N VAL A 275 -16.78 16.88 4.85
CA VAL A 275 -16.78 18.17 5.58
C VAL A 275 -18.19 18.80 5.66
N LEU A 276 -19.25 17.99 5.63
CA LEU A 276 -20.64 18.43 5.82
C LEU A 276 -21.26 17.87 7.09
#